data_AF-A0A4Y8R5Z7-F1
#
_entry.id   AF-A0A4Y8R5Z7-F1
#
_cell.length_a   1.000
_cell.length_b   1.000
_cell.length_c   1.000
_cell.angle_alpha   90.00
_cell.angle_beta   90.00
_cell.angle_gamma   90.00
#
_symmetry.space_group_name_H-M   'P 1'
#
loop_
_entity.id
_entity.type
_entity.pdbx_description
1 polymer ?
#
loop_
_entity_poly.entity_id
_entity_poly.type
_entity_poly.pdbx_seq_one_letter_code
_entity_poly.pdbx_strand_id
1 'polypeptide(L)'
;MTAAPAAGTSPVGEERHASWLELFFDLVVVAGIGMLAHLLQEDHDGGGLALYVVAYTAFWLVWACFTTYGNVAGEGARSLPILAGMAALAVMIAAVPGIHDEHARAFAVAYVVGRLVAARPWRRTTVVVDLPVVQALAGVVPWVVSWWADGQTRYVLWGVGLAIDLVLLLTLSGERLVRRAQERLDEVRERRGRGRALGGRRARPGAPDRGRRRDLEVPTTVDAAASDVPHLGERLGLFVIIVLGEGLIQAIDAASEAEWDRTLLVAGAGAFTLLVGLWALTVRSGYAGVALLRPAGVPPRVAWFLHLVTTGALATLAGALGGVLDRPARALEPAELALLVGAFAVHGLVSAGVHAVLRDVRTALVLAVPVVAAGAVAALAGGSVSAAGLVWVLSGALLVQLSGAGRAHRPASGDAASGTERDPGPGAEPGATAAGTDAGDDA
;
A
#
# COMPACT_ATOMS: atom_id res chain seq x y z
N MET A 1 -27.26 23.07 -41.34
CA MET A 1 -27.16 21.81 -40.56
C MET A 1 -25.71 21.36 -40.62
N THR A 2 -24.89 21.91 -39.75
CA THR A 2 -23.44 21.69 -39.69
C THR A 2 -23.15 20.72 -38.56
N ALA A 3 -22.52 19.60 -38.91
CA ALA A 3 -22.23 18.48 -38.01
C ALA A 3 -21.35 18.91 -36.83
N ALA A 4 -21.72 18.47 -35.63
CA ALA A 4 -20.91 18.58 -34.44
C ALA A 4 -19.65 17.70 -34.58
N PRO A 5 -18.47 18.15 -34.13
CA PRO A 5 -17.28 17.33 -34.16
C PRO A 5 -17.43 16.17 -33.17
N ALA A 6 -17.07 14.97 -33.63
CA ALA A 6 -17.07 13.74 -32.86
C ALA A 6 -16.28 13.91 -31.56
N ALA A 7 -16.87 13.49 -30.44
CA ALA A 7 -16.20 13.37 -29.16
C ALA A 7 -14.95 12.49 -29.36
N GLY A 8 -13.78 13.06 -29.06
CA GLY A 8 -12.52 12.34 -29.12
C GLY A 8 -12.60 11.09 -28.26
N THR A 9 -12.47 9.94 -28.90
CA THR A 9 -12.05 8.70 -28.23
C THR A 9 -10.67 8.99 -27.65
N SER A 10 -10.61 9.25 -26.34
CA SER A 10 -9.33 9.21 -25.63
C SER A 10 -8.71 7.84 -25.88
N PRO A 11 -7.41 7.75 -26.23
CA PRO A 11 -6.78 6.47 -26.46
C PRO A 11 -6.93 5.62 -25.20
N VAL A 12 -7.19 4.33 -25.40
CA VAL A 12 -7.27 3.33 -24.35
C VAL A 12 -5.96 3.37 -23.55
N GLY A 13 -6.05 3.87 -22.30
CA GLY A 13 -5.13 3.66 -21.19
C GLY A 13 -3.63 3.80 -21.48
N GLU A 14 -3.07 5.01 -21.41
CA GLU A 14 -1.68 5.13 -21.00
C GLU A 14 -1.58 4.65 -19.54
N GLU A 15 -0.80 3.60 -19.31
CA GLU A 15 -0.47 3.14 -17.96
C GLU A 15 0.22 4.29 -17.22
N ARG A 16 -0.41 4.79 -16.16
CA ARG A 16 0.13 5.89 -15.37
C ARG A 16 1.24 5.36 -14.47
N HIS A 17 2.45 5.86 -14.69
CA HIS A 17 3.62 5.53 -13.88
C HIS A 17 3.87 6.55 -12.76
N ALA A 18 4.66 6.15 -11.77
CA ALA A 18 5.10 7.05 -10.71
C ALA A 18 5.90 8.24 -11.26
N SER A 19 5.48 9.44 -10.87
CA SER A 19 6.21 10.66 -11.14
C SER A 19 7.52 10.73 -10.33
N TRP A 20 8.49 11.51 -10.80
CA TRP A 20 9.75 11.75 -10.07
C TRP A 20 9.54 12.28 -8.65
N LEU A 21 8.51 13.09 -8.43
CA LEU A 21 8.17 13.62 -7.11
C LEU A 21 7.65 12.52 -6.18
N GLU A 22 6.84 11.59 -6.70
CA GLU A 22 6.36 10.43 -5.95
C GLU A 22 7.50 9.45 -5.63
N LEU A 23 8.46 9.27 -6.53
CA LEU A 23 9.66 8.46 -6.26
C LEU A 23 10.56 9.11 -5.20
N PHE A 24 10.75 10.44 -5.29
CA PHE A 24 11.50 11.18 -4.28
C PHE A 24 10.80 11.11 -2.90
N PHE A 25 9.46 11.12 -2.89
CA PHE A 25 8.67 10.96 -1.66
C PHE A 25 8.95 9.61 -0.99
N ASP A 26 8.99 8.53 -1.78
CA ASP A 26 9.29 7.20 -1.27
C ASP A 26 10.73 7.05 -0.81
N LEU A 27 11.67 7.76 -1.43
CA LEU A 27 13.05 7.75 -0.98
C LEU A 27 13.18 8.33 0.44
N VAL A 28 12.47 9.42 0.76
CA VAL A 28 12.43 9.95 2.14
C VAL A 28 11.85 8.91 3.10
N VAL A 29 10.90 8.09 2.62
CA VAL A 29 10.26 7.04 3.40
C VAL A 29 11.23 5.89 3.71
N VAL A 30 12.15 5.54 2.80
CA VAL A 30 13.18 4.51 3.07
C VAL A 30 14.05 4.88 4.25
N ALA A 31 14.53 6.13 4.27
CA ALA A 31 15.40 6.61 5.32
C ALA A 31 14.72 6.52 6.69
N GLY A 32 13.39 6.61 6.73
CA GLY A 32 12.61 6.46 7.95
C GLY A 32 12.44 5.03 8.44
N ILE A 33 12.29 4.07 7.52
CA ILE A 33 12.11 2.66 7.87
C ILE A 33 13.40 2.12 8.52
N GLY A 34 14.58 2.48 8.00
CA GLY A 34 15.85 2.12 8.61
C GLY A 34 16.02 2.64 10.03
N MET A 35 15.72 3.91 10.25
CA MET A 35 15.77 4.50 11.59
C MET A 35 14.82 3.84 12.59
N LEU A 36 13.60 3.48 12.15
CA LEU A 36 12.65 2.76 12.99
C LEU A 36 13.14 1.34 13.31
N ALA A 37 13.84 0.70 12.38
CA ALA A 37 14.41 -0.63 12.58
C ALA A 37 15.54 -0.64 13.62
N HIS A 38 16.36 0.42 13.72
CA HIS A 38 17.37 0.54 14.77
C HIS A 38 16.77 0.65 16.17
N LEU A 39 15.61 1.31 16.31
CA LEU A 39 14.88 1.40 17.58
C LEU A 39 14.49 0.02 18.13
N LEU A 40 14.29 -0.96 17.25
CA LEU A 40 14.00 -2.35 17.64
C LEU A 40 15.25 -3.11 18.12
N GLN A 41 16.45 -2.71 17.68
CA GLN A 41 17.71 -3.39 18.03
C GLN A 41 18.26 -2.94 19.39
N GLU A 42 17.99 -1.70 19.81
CA GLU A 42 18.49 -1.15 21.08
C GLU A 42 17.75 -1.76 22.28
N ASP A 43 16.41 -1.82 22.24
CA ASP A 43 15.57 -2.29 23.34
C ASP A 43 14.72 -3.50 22.92
N HIS A 44 15.19 -4.69 23.29
CA HIS A 44 14.50 -5.96 23.06
C HIS A 44 13.37 -6.24 24.07
N ASP A 45 12.97 -5.24 24.85
CA ASP A 45 11.90 -5.38 25.83
C ASP A 45 10.51 -5.25 25.18
N GLY A 46 9.46 -5.64 25.91
CA GLY A 46 8.09 -5.52 25.40
C GLY A 46 7.65 -4.08 25.15
N GLY A 47 8.26 -3.11 25.84
CA GLY A 47 7.97 -1.68 25.70
C GLY A 47 8.50 -1.10 24.39
N GLY A 48 9.75 -1.39 24.05
CA GLY A 48 10.43 -1.01 22.81
C GLY A 48 9.71 -1.56 21.59
N LEU A 49 9.35 -2.85 21.60
CA LEU A 49 8.56 -3.45 20.52
C LEU A 49 7.19 -2.76 20.35
N ALA A 50 6.49 -2.47 21.45
CA ALA A 50 5.20 -1.77 21.38
C ALA A 50 5.35 -0.35 20.83
N LEU A 51 6.39 0.37 21.23
CA LEU A 51 6.69 1.71 20.74
C LEU A 51 7.06 1.69 19.25
N TYR A 52 7.89 0.74 18.82
CA TYR A 52 8.20 0.51 17.42
C TYR A 52 6.93 0.28 16.58
N VAL A 53 6.02 -0.59 17.02
CA VAL A 53 4.75 -0.85 16.31
C VAL A 53 3.90 0.42 16.20
N VAL A 54 3.82 1.22 17.27
CA VAL A 54 3.11 2.51 17.26
C VAL A 54 3.77 3.51 16.30
N ALA A 55 5.10 3.66 16.37
CA ALA A 55 5.85 4.60 15.55
C ALA A 55 5.81 4.22 14.05
N TYR A 56 6.01 2.94 13.74
CA TYR A 56 5.88 2.41 12.38
C TYR A 56 4.48 2.64 11.82
N THR A 57 3.44 2.31 12.59
CA THR A 57 2.05 2.49 12.15
C THR A 57 1.72 3.96 11.92
N ALA A 58 2.19 4.87 12.78
CA ALA A 58 2.00 6.30 12.61
C ALA A 58 2.70 6.83 11.34
N PHE A 59 3.94 6.42 11.14
CA PHE A 59 4.74 6.78 9.97
C PHE A 59 4.12 6.27 8.67
N TRP A 60 3.75 4.98 8.65
CA TRP A 60 3.07 4.33 7.54
C TRP A 60 1.74 5.01 7.21
N LEU A 61 0.96 5.40 8.22
CA LEU A 61 -0.33 6.05 8.01
C LEU A 61 -0.18 7.42 7.34
N VAL A 62 0.82 8.21 7.73
CA VAL A 62 1.12 9.49 7.06
C VAL A 62 1.52 9.24 5.61
N TRP A 63 2.41 8.27 5.35
CA TRP A 63 2.77 7.87 3.99
C TRP A 63 1.54 7.46 3.16
N ALA A 64 0.69 6.56 3.67
CA ALA A 64 -0.51 6.08 2.98
C ALA A 64 -1.46 7.23 2.60
N CYS A 65 -1.57 8.26 3.45
CA CYS A 65 -2.39 9.44 3.15
C CYS A 65 -1.86 10.24 1.95
N PHE A 66 -0.53 10.45 1.87
CA PHE A 66 0.08 11.18 0.76
C PHE A 66 0.17 10.35 -0.52
N THR A 67 0.41 9.05 -0.42
CA THR A 67 0.35 8.12 -1.57
C THR A 67 -1.05 8.11 -2.17
N THR A 68 -2.09 8.10 -1.34
CA THR A 68 -3.48 8.21 -1.82
C THR A 68 -3.74 9.58 -2.46
N TYR A 69 -3.21 10.67 -1.90
CA TYR A 69 -3.32 11.99 -2.51
C TYR A 69 -2.69 12.04 -3.90
N GLY A 70 -1.44 11.58 -4.05
CA GLY A 70 -0.77 11.53 -5.35
C GLY A 70 -1.52 10.66 -6.36
N ASN A 71 -1.94 9.47 -5.95
CA ASN A 71 -2.63 8.52 -6.81
C ASN A 71 -3.98 9.04 -7.33
N VAL A 72 -4.79 9.64 -6.45
CA VAL A 72 -6.13 10.13 -6.79
C VAL A 72 -6.07 11.48 -7.52
N ALA A 73 -5.15 12.36 -7.14
CA ALA A 73 -5.02 13.67 -7.79
C ALA A 73 -4.33 13.58 -9.16
N GLY A 74 -3.48 12.57 -9.39
CA GLY A 74 -2.78 12.34 -10.66
C GLY A 74 -2.03 13.59 -11.13
N GLU A 75 -2.23 14.00 -12.38
CA GLU A 75 -1.65 15.23 -12.94
C GLU A 75 -2.10 16.52 -12.22
N GLY A 76 -3.22 16.48 -11.50
CA GLY A 76 -3.70 17.58 -10.66
C GLY A 76 -3.05 17.63 -9.27
N ALA A 77 -2.15 16.70 -8.94
CA ALA A 77 -1.43 16.68 -7.68
C ALA A 77 -0.53 17.93 -7.57
N ARG A 78 -0.71 18.68 -6.48
CA ARG A 78 0.13 19.84 -6.20
C ARG A 78 1.37 19.39 -5.46
N SER A 79 2.53 19.88 -5.88
CA SER A 79 3.82 19.49 -5.28
C SER A 79 3.95 19.96 -3.83
N LEU A 80 3.39 21.12 -3.48
CA LEU A 80 3.55 21.72 -2.16
C LEU A 80 3.00 20.85 -1.00
N PRO A 81 1.78 20.29 -1.06
CA PRO A 81 1.32 19.30 -0.08
C PRO A 81 2.25 18.10 0.09
N ILE A 82 2.77 17.55 -1.02
CA ILE A 82 3.67 16.39 -0.99
C ILE A 82 5.00 16.77 -0.33
N LEU A 83 5.59 17.92 -0.68
CA LEU A 83 6.81 18.44 -0.05
C LEU A 83 6.61 18.71 1.45
N ALA A 84 5.46 19.25 1.84
CA ALA A 84 5.12 19.45 3.26
C ALA A 84 4.94 18.10 3.98
N GLY A 85 4.42 17.08 3.29
CA GLY A 85 4.36 15.70 3.78
C GLY A 85 5.74 15.09 4.00
N MET A 86 6.67 15.28 3.05
CA MET A 86 8.08 14.86 3.20
C MET A 86 8.72 15.50 4.41
N ALA A 87 8.53 16.81 4.60
CA ALA A 87 9.07 17.53 5.75
C ALA A 87 8.50 16.99 7.07
N ALA A 88 7.20 16.70 7.13
CA ALA A 88 6.58 16.09 8.31
C ALA A 88 7.15 14.69 8.60
N LEU A 89 7.29 13.84 7.58
CA LEU A 89 7.91 12.51 7.73
C LEU A 89 9.37 12.62 8.16
N ALA A 90 10.16 13.52 7.57
CA ALA A 90 11.55 13.74 7.93
C ALA A 90 11.71 14.15 9.40
N VAL A 91 10.84 15.04 9.92
CA VAL A 91 10.84 15.41 11.34
C VAL A 91 10.44 14.24 12.23
N MET A 92 9.46 13.42 11.82
CA MET A 92 9.12 12.19 12.56
C MET A 92 10.35 11.27 12.66
N ILE A 93 11.08 11.07 11.56
CA ILE A 93 12.26 10.21 11.51
C ILE A 93 13.38 10.76 12.40
N ALA A 94 13.67 12.06 12.28
CA ALA A 94 14.71 12.71 13.08
C ALA A 94 14.41 12.67 14.59
N ALA A 95 13.15 12.53 14.98
CA ALA A 95 12.73 12.39 16.38
C ALA A 95 12.87 10.96 16.93
N VAL A 96 13.12 9.95 16.09
CA VAL A 96 13.19 8.54 16.50
C VAL A 96 14.32 8.29 17.53
N PRO A 97 15.58 8.73 17.34
CA PRO A 97 16.68 8.48 18.29
C PRO A 97 16.53 9.07 19.70
N GLY A 98 15.46 9.83 19.99
CA GLY A 98 15.15 10.33 21.33
C GLY A 98 13.66 10.26 21.65
N ILE A 99 12.93 9.36 20.99
CA ILE A 99 11.47 9.25 21.13
C ILE A 99 11.05 8.79 22.54
N HIS A 100 11.98 8.21 23.30
CA HIS A 100 11.77 7.85 24.71
C HIS A 100 11.68 9.09 25.62
N ASP A 101 12.30 10.20 25.23
CA ASP A 101 12.48 11.37 26.09
C ASP A 101 12.00 12.67 25.41
N GLU A 102 12.94 13.55 25.06
CA GLU A 102 12.73 14.92 24.62
C GLU A 102 12.09 15.02 23.24
N HIS A 103 12.36 14.07 22.34
CA HIS A 103 11.88 14.12 20.97
C HIS A 103 10.48 13.52 20.78
N ALA A 104 9.91 12.85 21.79
CA ALA A 104 8.56 12.29 21.65
C ALA A 104 7.50 13.35 21.30
N ARG A 105 7.60 14.56 21.87
CA ARG A 105 6.69 15.66 21.54
C ARG A 105 6.87 16.12 20.09
N ALA A 106 8.11 16.19 19.59
CA ALA A 106 8.39 16.53 18.21
C ALA A 106 7.78 15.49 17.24
N PHE A 107 7.93 14.20 17.55
CA PHE A 107 7.30 13.11 16.79
C PHE A 107 5.77 13.28 16.73
N ALA A 108 5.12 13.52 17.87
CA ALA A 108 3.68 13.71 17.94
C ALA A 108 3.19 14.94 17.18
N VAL A 109 3.88 16.08 17.32
CA VAL A 109 3.54 17.31 16.58
C VAL A 109 3.68 17.09 15.08
N ALA A 110 4.78 16.47 14.63
CA ALA A 110 5.02 16.20 13.22
C ALA A 110 3.96 15.26 12.62
N TYR A 111 3.56 14.22 13.35
CA TYR A 111 2.45 13.34 12.96
C TYR A 111 1.13 14.11 12.80
N VAL A 112 0.76 14.92 13.80
CA VAL A 112 -0.47 15.76 13.75
C VAL A 112 -0.41 16.71 12.55
N VAL A 113 0.71 17.40 12.34
CA VAL A 113 0.90 18.29 11.18
C VAL A 113 0.79 17.53 9.87
N GLY A 114 1.42 16.36 9.74
CA GLY A 114 1.36 15.50 8.57
C GLY A 114 -0.08 15.10 8.22
N ARG A 115 -0.86 14.65 9.22
CA ARG A 115 -2.27 14.29 9.05
C ARG A 115 -3.13 15.50 8.63
N LEU A 116 -2.91 16.67 9.23
CA LEU A 116 -3.60 17.91 8.86
C LEU A 116 -3.23 18.37 7.44
N VAL A 117 -1.96 18.28 7.05
CA VAL A 117 -1.51 18.61 5.68
C VAL A 117 -2.13 17.63 4.68
N ALA A 118 -2.16 16.34 4.96
CA ALA A 118 -2.75 15.34 4.07
C ALA A 118 -4.27 15.50 3.91
N ALA A 119 -4.96 16.02 4.93
CA ALA A 119 -6.41 16.26 4.88
C ALA A 119 -6.81 17.53 4.09
N ARG A 120 -5.92 18.54 3.99
CA ARG A 120 -6.23 19.86 3.38
C ARG A 120 -6.58 19.86 1.89
N PRO A 121 -5.95 19.06 1.01
CA PRO A 121 -6.21 19.12 -0.43
C PRO A 121 -7.63 18.72 -0.83
N TRP A 122 -8.30 17.91 0.01
CA TRP A 122 -9.62 17.37 -0.29
C TRP A 122 -10.70 18.44 -0.11
N ARG A 123 -11.50 18.68 -1.15
CA ARG A 123 -12.64 19.60 -1.07
C ARG A 123 -13.72 18.98 -0.17
N ARG A 124 -14.56 19.83 0.42
CA ARG A 124 -15.68 19.39 1.28
C ARG A 124 -16.68 18.46 0.57
N THR A 125 -16.72 18.46 -0.76
CA THR A 125 -17.60 17.63 -1.59
C THR A 125 -16.91 16.38 -2.16
N THR A 126 -15.64 16.16 -1.83
CA THR A 126 -14.85 15.02 -2.30
C THR A 126 -14.78 13.99 -1.19
N VAL A 127 -15.13 12.74 -1.50
CA VAL A 127 -15.02 11.61 -0.57
C VAL A 127 -13.96 10.66 -1.08
N VAL A 128 -12.90 10.46 -0.30
CA VAL A 128 -11.85 9.48 -0.62
C VAL A 128 -12.35 8.10 -0.25
N VAL A 129 -12.62 7.26 -1.25
CA VAL A 129 -13.34 6.00 -1.06
C VAL A 129 -12.42 4.92 -0.47
N ASP A 130 -11.17 4.87 -0.93
CA ASP A 130 -10.25 3.77 -0.65
C ASP A 130 -9.44 3.95 0.64
N LEU A 131 -9.24 5.19 1.08
CA LEU A 131 -8.57 5.55 2.34
C LEU A 131 -9.33 6.68 3.07
N PRO A 132 -10.56 6.45 3.56
CA PRO A 132 -11.41 7.49 4.16
C PRO A 132 -10.82 8.10 5.43
N VAL A 133 -9.89 7.39 6.09
CA VAL A 133 -9.16 7.87 7.26
C VAL A 133 -8.32 9.12 6.97
N VAL A 134 -8.01 9.44 5.72
CA VAL A 134 -7.37 10.71 5.32
C VAL A 134 -8.20 11.92 5.74
N GLN A 135 -9.53 11.79 5.71
CA GLN A 135 -10.46 12.87 6.05
C GLN A 135 -10.98 12.75 7.49
N ALA A 136 -10.88 11.56 8.10
CA ALA A 136 -11.22 11.35 9.49
C ALA A 136 -10.05 11.77 10.39
N LEU A 137 -10.20 12.89 11.08
CA LEU A 137 -9.21 13.41 12.04
C LEU A 137 -9.50 12.96 13.49
N ALA A 138 -10.35 11.95 13.67
CA ALA A 138 -10.71 11.44 15.00
C ALA A 138 -9.49 10.86 15.74
N GLY A 139 -8.64 10.09 15.04
CA GLY A 139 -7.40 9.57 15.60
C GLY A 139 -6.37 10.63 15.95
N VAL A 140 -6.47 11.86 15.42
CA VAL A 140 -5.56 12.97 15.74
C VAL A 140 -5.83 13.54 17.14
N VAL A 141 -7.05 13.40 17.68
CA VAL A 141 -7.42 13.99 18.97
C VAL A 141 -6.58 13.41 20.12
N PRO A 142 -6.43 12.08 20.29
CA PRO A 142 -5.53 11.52 21.30
C PRO A 142 -4.07 11.98 21.17
N TRP A 143 -3.57 12.20 19.95
CA TRP A 143 -2.21 12.71 19.72
C TRP A 143 -2.05 14.14 20.23
N VAL A 144 -3.04 15.00 20.01
CA VAL A 144 -3.03 16.35 20.57
C VAL A 144 -3.06 16.29 22.10
N VAL A 145 -3.96 15.48 22.68
CA VAL A 145 -4.03 15.28 24.14
C VAL A 145 -2.70 14.79 24.72
N SER A 146 -1.95 13.97 23.96
CA SER A 146 -0.66 13.45 24.39
C SER A 146 0.43 14.51 24.64
N TRP A 147 0.26 15.74 24.15
CA TRP A 147 1.22 16.84 24.37
C TRP A 147 1.33 17.25 25.84
N TRP A 148 0.27 17.02 26.61
CA TRP A 148 0.23 17.26 28.06
C TRP A 148 0.45 15.98 28.88
N ALA A 149 0.75 14.86 28.23
CA ALA A 149 1.06 13.60 28.90
C ALA A 149 2.56 13.31 28.85
N ASP A 150 3.05 12.59 29.85
CA ASP A 150 4.44 12.17 29.97
C ASP A 150 4.54 10.64 30.19
N GLY A 151 5.72 10.08 29.92
CA GLY A 151 5.99 8.64 30.07
C GLY A 151 5.05 7.74 29.26
N GLN A 152 4.69 6.58 29.83
CA GLN A 152 3.87 5.56 29.16
C GLN A 152 2.49 6.05 28.72
N THR A 153 1.87 6.98 29.46
CA THR A 153 0.54 7.51 29.12
C THR A 153 0.55 8.19 27.75
N ARG A 154 1.65 8.82 27.36
CA ARG A 154 1.83 9.44 26.04
C ARG A 154 1.73 8.39 24.92
N TYR A 155 2.45 7.28 25.05
CA TYR A 155 2.44 6.20 24.05
C TYR A 155 1.12 5.46 23.97
N VAL A 156 0.43 5.29 25.11
CA VAL A 156 -0.93 4.73 25.13
C VAL A 156 -1.90 5.63 24.36
N LEU A 157 -1.82 6.95 24.53
CA LEU A 157 -2.66 7.90 23.77
C LEU A 157 -2.38 7.84 22.27
N TRP A 158 -1.11 7.68 21.86
CA TRP A 158 -0.76 7.48 20.45
C TRP A 158 -1.37 6.19 19.91
N GLY A 159 -1.22 5.08 20.65
CA GLY A 159 -1.82 3.79 20.31
C GLY A 159 -3.34 3.87 20.18
N VAL A 160 -4.03 4.58 21.09
CA VAL A 160 -5.47 4.82 21.01
C VAL A 160 -5.84 5.62 19.76
N GLY A 161 -5.09 6.67 19.44
CA GLY A 161 -5.32 7.46 18.22
C GLY A 161 -5.20 6.62 16.95
N LEU A 162 -4.17 5.79 16.87
CA LEU A 162 -3.98 4.85 15.75
C LEU A 162 -5.06 3.77 15.72
N ALA A 163 -5.45 3.21 16.86
CA ALA A 163 -6.53 2.23 16.92
C ALA A 163 -7.85 2.79 16.39
N ILE A 164 -8.18 4.05 16.72
CA ILE A 164 -9.34 4.75 16.15
C ILE A 164 -9.20 4.83 14.62
N ASP A 165 -8.06 5.29 14.12
CA ASP A 165 -7.82 5.43 12.67
C ASP A 165 -7.88 4.08 11.93
N LEU A 166 -7.34 3.00 12.51
CA LEU A 166 -7.39 1.64 11.95
C LEU A 166 -8.81 1.05 11.98
N VAL A 167 -9.56 1.25 13.05
CA VAL A 167 -10.97 0.83 13.11
C VAL A 167 -11.79 1.59 12.07
N LEU A 168 -11.56 2.90 11.90
CA LEU A 168 -12.21 3.69 10.87
C LEU A 168 -11.82 3.23 9.46
N LEU A 169 -10.56 2.90 9.21
CA LEU A 169 -10.09 2.34 7.95
C LEU A 169 -10.85 1.06 7.57
N LEU A 170 -11.09 0.17 8.54
CA LEU A 170 -11.78 -1.11 8.30
C LEU A 170 -13.30 -0.99 8.23
N THR A 171 -13.90 -0.05 8.98
CA THR A 171 -15.36 0.06 9.12
C THR A 171 -16.01 1.05 8.16
N LEU A 172 -15.30 2.11 7.75
CA LEU A 172 -15.80 3.09 6.80
C LEU A 172 -15.69 2.55 5.37
N SER A 173 -16.80 2.10 4.81
CA SER A 173 -16.89 1.84 3.37
C SER A 173 -17.14 3.16 2.63
N GLY A 174 -16.21 3.56 1.76
CA GLY A 174 -16.35 4.78 0.97
C GLY A 174 -17.65 4.85 0.16
N GLU A 175 -18.15 3.73 -0.36
CA GLU A 175 -19.45 3.65 -1.07
C GLU A 175 -20.64 4.10 -0.21
N ARG A 176 -20.68 3.71 1.07
CA ARG A 176 -21.73 4.17 2.00
C ARG A 176 -21.56 5.65 2.33
N LEU A 177 -20.33 6.15 2.35
CA LEU A 177 -20.03 7.55 2.63
C LEU A 177 -20.45 8.44 1.45
N VAL A 178 -20.14 8.03 0.22
CA VAL A 178 -20.59 8.66 -1.02
C VAL A 178 -22.11 8.67 -1.06
N ARG A 179 -22.77 7.53 -0.85
CA ARG A 179 -24.24 7.44 -0.86
C ARG A 179 -24.89 8.38 0.15
N ARG A 180 -24.43 8.38 1.41
CA ARG A 180 -24.93 9.30 2.45
C ARG A 180 -24.70 10.77 2.12
N ALA A 181 -23.56 11.08 1.49
CA ALA A 181 -23.26 12.44 1.09
C ALA A 181 -24.16 12.88 -0.08
N GLN A 182 -24.44 11.99 -1.03
CA GLN A 182 -25.37 12.21 -2.14
C GLN A 182 -26.80 12.46 -1.61
N GLU A 183 -27.30 11.59 -0.72
CA GLU A 183 -28.62 11.71 -0.09
C GLU A 183 -28.79 13.06 0.63
N ARG A 184 -27.79 13.50 1.39
CA ARG A 184 -27.81 14.81 2.08
C ARG A 184 -27.83 15.98 1.11
N LEU A 185 -27.09 15.89 0.01
CA LEU A 185 -27.05 16.92 -1.02
C LEU A 185 -28.41 17.04 -1.72
N ASP A 186 -29.05 15.91 -2.02
CA ASP A 186 -30.39 15.84 -2.60
C ASP A 186 -31.44 16.43 -1.65
N GLU A 187 -31.40 16.11 -0.35
CA GLU A 187 -32.29 16.72 0.64
C GLU A 187 -32.16 18.25 0.70
N VAL A 188 -30.93 18.77 0.72
CA VAL A 188 -30.68 20.22 0.75
C VAL A 188 -31.24 20.90 -0.50
N ARG A 189 -31.12 20.24 -1.66
CA ARG A 189 -31.64 20.72 -2.94
C ARG A 189 -33.15 20.70 -2.98
N GLU A 190 -33.80 19.64 -2.50
CA GLU A 190 -35.26 19.59 -2.37
C GLU A 190 -35.78 20.71 -1.47
N ARG A 191 -35.16 20.94 -0.31
CA ARG A 191 -35.55 22.03 0.60
C ARG A 191 -35.42 23.40 -0.06
N ARG A 192 -34.34 23.66 -0.80
CA ARG A 192 -34.16 24.91 -1.57
C ARG A 192 -35.18 25.03 -2.72
N GLY A 193 -35.44 23.94 -3.45
CA GLY A 193 -36.42 23.89 -4.52
C GLY A 193 -37.84 24.19 -4.03
N ARG A 194 -38.26 23.56 -2.94
CA ARG A 194 -39.55 23.84 -2.28
C ARG A 194 -39.63 25.28 -1.77
N GLY A 195 -38.56 25.82 -1.19
CA GLY A 195 -38.48 27.21 -0.76
C GLY A 195 -38.66 28.21 -1.91
N ARG A 196 -38.06 27.95 -3.08
CA ARG A 196 -38.27 28.77 -4.30
C ARG A 196 -39.71 28.66 -4.83
N ALA A 197 -40.29 27.46 -4.86
CA ALA A 197 -41.68 27.26 -5.32
C ALA A 197 -42.70 27.97 -4.42
N LEU A 198 -42.48 27.96 -3.11
CA LEU A 198 -43.31 28.68 -2.12
C LEU A 198 -43.09 30.20 -2.16
N GLY A 199 -41.85 30.66 -2.39
CA GLY A 199 -41.52 32.09 -2.53
C GLY A 199 -42.03 32.71 -3.83
N GLY A 200 -42.01 31.96 -4.94
CA GLY A 200 -42.51 32.40 -6.25
C GLY A 200 -44.02 32.66 -6.27
N ARG A 201 -44.80 31.97 -5.43
CA ARG A 201 -46.25 32.20 -5.30
C ARG A 201 -46.62 33.49 -4.54
N ARG A 202 -45.67 34.14 -3.86
CA ARG A 202 -45.89 35.41 -3.13
C ARG A 202 -45.27 36.62 -3.83
N ALA A 203 -44.68 36.46 -5.02
CA ALA A 203 -44.12 37.57 -5.78
C ALA A 203 -45.24 38.47 -6.30
N ARG A 204 -45.39 39.66 -5.71
CA ARG A 204 -46.25 40.73 -6.21
C ARG A 204 -45.69 41.23 -7.55
N PRO A 205 -46.52 41.39 -8.60
CA PRO A 205 -46.07 41.99 -9.85
C PRO A 205 -45.57 43.43 -9.57
N GLY A 206 -44.30 43.72 -9.87
CA GLY A 206 -43.74 45.09 -9.82
C GLY A 206 -42.76 45.43 -8.69
N ALA A 207 -42.36 44.48 -7.83
CA ALA A 207 -41.31 44.75 -6.83
C ALA A 207 -39.91 44.81 -7.49
N PRO A 208 -39.08 45.83 -7.21
CA PRO A 208 -37.74 45.94 -7.80
C PRO A 208 -36.84 44.80 -7.32
N ASP A 209 -36.11 44.20 -8.26
CA ASP A 209 -35.19 43.07 -8.10
C ASP A 209 -33.97 43.45 -7.24
N ARG A 210 -34.20 43.69 -5.95
CA ARG A 210 -33.15 43.99 -4.99
C ARG A 210 -32.68 42.70 -4.33
N GLY A 211 -31.62 42.15 -4.91
CA GLY A 211 -30.80 41.16 -4.25
C GLY A 211 -30.93 39.77 -4.85
N ARG A 212 -30.57 39.64 -6.13
CA ARG A 212 -29.99 38.40 -6.68
C ARG A 212 -28.69 38.12 -5.92
N ARG A 213 -28.80 37.71 -4.65
CA ARG A 213 -27.71 37.10 -3.89
C ARG A 213 -27.21 35.98 -4.78
N ARG A 214 -25.99 36.10 -5.29
CA ARG A 214 -25.30 35.11 -6.12
C ARG A 214 -25.82 33.73 -5.76
N ASP A 215 -26.61 33.14 -6.65
CA ASP A 215 -27.03 31.76 -6.54
C ASP A 215 -25.74 30.95 -6.61
N LEU A 216 -25.14 30.67 -5.44
CA LEU A 216 -24.12 29.65 -5.30
C LEU A 216 -24.81 28.36 -5.74
N GLU A 217 -24.57 27.97 -6.99
CA GLU A 217 -25.00 26.70 -7.56
C GLU A 217 -24.56 25.60 -6.60
N VAL A 218 -25.54 24.90 -6.03
CA VAL A 218 -25.26 23.74 -5.20
C VAL A 218 -24.78 22.65 -6.17
N PRO A 219 -23.60 22.05 -5.95
CA PRO A 219 -23.08 20.99 -6.82
C PRO A 219 -24.09 19.88 -7.07
N THR A 220 -24.05 19.25 -8.24
CA THR A 220 -24.98 18.19 -8.66
C THR A 220 -24.67 16.81 -8.12
N THR A 221 -23.41 16.56 -7.82
CA THR A 221 -22.90 15.26 -7.43
C THR A 221 -21.84 15.44 -6.35
N VAL A 222 -21.69 14.42 -5.51
CA VAL A 222 -20.52 14.29 -4.64
C VAL A 222 -19.43 13.61 -5.47
N ASP A 223 -18.22 14.14 -5.43
CA ASP A 223 -17.09 13.54 -6.15
C ASP A 223 -16.55 12.38 -5.33
N ALA A 224 -16.78 11.16 -5.82
CA ALA A 224 -16.13 9.96 -5.29
C ALA A 224 -14.71 9.89 -5.85
N ALA A 225 -13.74 10.15 -5.01
CA ALA A 225 -12.33 10.07 -5.37
C ALA A 225 -11.85 8.64 -5.11
N ALA A 226 -11.83 7.85 -6.17
CA ALA A 226 -11.34 6.48 -6.18
C ALA A 226 -9.89 6.45 -6.67
N SER A 227 -9.13 5.50 -6.13
CA SER A 227 -7.75 5.25 -6.52
C SER A 227 -7.64 4.61 -7.89
N ASP A 228 -6.61 5.01 -8.62
CA ASP A 228 -6.12 4.28 -9.79
C ASP A 228 -5.42 3.00 -9.28
N VAL A 229 -6.07 1.85 -9.42
CA VAL A 229 -5.65 0.57 -8.81
C VAL A 229 -4.30 0.08 -9.37
N PRO A 230 -4.04 0.10 -10.69
CA PRO A 230 -2.71 -0.17 -11.24
C PRO A 230 -1.61 0.73 -10.67
N HIS A 231 -1.78 2.06 -10.72
CA HIS A 231 -0.79 3.01 -10.19
C HIS A 231 -0.59 2.85 -8.68
N LEU A 232 -1.67 2.60 -7.94
CA LEU A 232 -1.59 2.31 -6.51
C LEU A 232 -0.79 1.03 -6.26
N GLY A 233 -1.03 -0.02 -7.05
CA GLY A 233 -0.27 -1.26 -7.00
C GLY A 233 1.22 -1.06 -7.22
N GLU A 234 1.61 -0.24 -8.19
CA GLU A 234 3.00 0.18 -8.44
C GLU A 234 3.59 0.83 -7.19
N ARG A 235 2.89 1.81 -6.61
CA ARG A 235 3.32 2.57 -5.43
C ARG A 235 3.46 1.70 -4.17
N LEU A 236 2.54 0.77 -3.95
CA LEU A 236 2.61 -0.22 -2.86
C LEU A 236 3.78 -1.19 -3.07
N GLY A 237 4.01 -1.63 -4.31
CA GLY A 237 5.12 -2.52 -4.66
C GLY A 237 6.48 -1.83 -4.46
N LEU A 238 6.61 -0.57 -4.87
CA LEU A 238 7.79 0.26 -4.65
C LEU A 238 8.11 0.38 -3.15
N PHE A 239 7.11 0.61 -2.30
CA PHE A 239 7.30 0.63 -0.85
C PHE A 239 7.88 -0.70 -0.32
N VAL A 240 7.38 -1.84 -0.80
CA VAL A 240 7.94 -3.15 -0.40
C VAL A 240 9.38 -3.31 -0.87
N ILE A 241 9.70 -2.94 -2.11
CA ILE A 241 11.09 -2.97 -2.63
C ILE A 241 12.00 -2.16 -1.72
N ILE A 242 11.53 -0.97 -1.32
CA ILE A 242 12.24 -0.02 -0.48
C ILE A 242 12.50 -0.59 0.93
N VAL A 243 11.49 -1.21 1.55
CA VAL A 243 11.65 -1.92 2.84
C VAL A 243 12.66 -3.06 2.73
N LEU A 244 12.66 -3.81 1.63
CA LEU A 244 13.63 -4.89 1.41
C LEU A 244 15.04 -4.34 1.12
N GLY A 245 15.12 -3.21 0.44
CA GLY A 245 16.38 -2.49 0.18
C GLY A 245 17.04 -2.00 1.47
N GLU A 246 16.26 -1.56 2.46
CA GLU A 246 16.77 -1.23 3.79
C GLU A 246 17.44 -2.44 4.45
N GLY A 247 16.83 -3.62 4.38
CA GLY A 247 17.45 -4.86 4.89
C GLY A 247 18.76 -5.20 4.18
N LEU A 248 18.88 -4.87 2.88
CA LEU A 248 20.14 -5.02 2.14
C LEU A 248 21.21 -4.01 2.60
N ILE A 249 20.82 -2.76 2.87
CA ILE A 249 21.74 -1.72 3.38
C ILE A 249 22.29 -2.14 4.74
N GLN A 250 21.43 -2.55 5.67
CA GLN A 250 21.87 -3.03 6.99
C GLN A 250 22.76 -4.26 6.91
N ALA A 251 22.48 -5.16 5.96
CA ALA A 251 23.34 -6.31 5.71
C ALA A 251 24.72 -5.92 5.19
N ILE A 252 24.80 -4.92 4.31
CA ILE A 252 26.07 -4.40 3.79
C ILE A 252 26.84 -3.67 4.89
N ASP A 253 26.17 -2.86 5.69
CA ASP A 253 26.75 -2.10 6.80
C ASP A 253 27.42 -3.04 7.80
N ALA A 254 26.67 -4.03 8.30
CA ALA A 254 27.20 -5.06 9.20
C ALA A 254 28.36 -5.86 8.59
N ALA A 255 28.29 -6.21 7.30
CA ALA A 255 29.37 -6.93 6.62
C ALA A 255 30.62 -6.06 6.36
N SER A 256 30.47 -4.73 6.33
CA SER A 256 31.57 -3.79 6.09
C SER A 256 32.47 -3.61 7.30
N GLU A 257 31.91 -3.79 8.50
CA GLU A 257 32.63 -3.69 9.77
C GLU A 257 33.19 -5.05 10.26
N ALA A 258 32.68 -6.16 9.71
CA ALA A 258 33.03 -7.52 10.11
C ALA A 258 34.32 -8.05 9.47
N GLU A 259 34.93 -9.08 10.10
CA GLU A 259 36.01 -9.85 9.48
C GLU A 259 35.45 -10.78 8.39
N TRP A 260 36.06 -10.74 7.20
CA TRP A 260 35.59 -11.50 6.05
C TRP A 260 36.05 -12.96 6.14
N ASP A 261 35.16 -13.83 6.60
CA ASP A 261 35.36 -15.27 6.68
C ASP A 261 34.30 -16.06 5.88
N ARG A 262 34.43 -17.39 5.89
CA ARG A 262 33.46 -18.27 5.21
C ARG A 262 32.08 -18.22 5.86
N THR A 263 32.00 -17.97 7.16
CA THR A 263 30.75 -17.95 7.91
C THR A 263 29.90 -16.74 7.52
N LEU A 264 30.53 -15.57 7.45
CA LEU A 264 29.93 -14.32 6.96
C LEU A 264 29.49 -14.46 5.51
N LEU A 265 30.31 -15.07 4.64
CA LEU A 265 29.93 -15.32 3.25
C LEU A 265 28.65 -16.18 3.15
N VAL A 266 28.57 -17.26 3.93
CA VAL A 266 27.40 -18.16 3.96
C VAL A 266 26.17 -17.46 4.54
N ALA A 267 26.34 -16.67 5.60
CA ALA A 267 25.26 -15.90 6.20
C ALA A 267 24.72 -14.82 5.25
N GLY A 268 25.62 -14.06 4.62
CA GLY A 268 25.30 -13.03 3.63
C GLY A 268 24.56 -13.60 2.42
N ALA A 269 25.02 -14.74 1.88
CA ALA A 269 24.31 -15.44 0.80
C ALA A 269 22.90 -15.91 1.22
N GLY A 270 22.76 -16.37 2.46
CA GLY A 270 21.48 -16.74 3.05
C GLY A 270 20.54 -15.53 3.15
N ALA A 271 21.03 -14.40 3.67
CA ALA A 271 20.27 -13.17 3.85
C ALA A 271 19.84 -12.57 2.50
N PHE A 272 20.75 -12.54 1.52
CA PHE A 272 20.45 -12.12 0.16
C PHE A 272 19.39 -13.00 -0.49
N THR A 273 19.48 -14.33 -0.31
CA THR A 273 18.46 -15.28 -0.79
C THR A 273 17.10 -15.01 -0.16
N LEU A 274 17.07 -14.72 1.14
CA LEU A 274 15.84 -14.37 1.86
C LEU A 274 15.20 -13.11 1.28
N LEU A 275 15.97 -12.02 1.14
CA LEU A 275 15.50 -10.73 0.62
C LEU A 275 15.00 -10.83 -0.83
N VAL A 276 15.79 -11.45 -1.72
CA VAL A 276 15.41 -11.65 -3.13
C VAL A 276 14.17 -12.52 -3.25
N GLY A 277 14.06 -13.55 -2.42
CA GLY A 277 12.90 -14.42 -2.46
C GLY A 277 11.63 -13.77 -1.90
N LEU A 278 11.73 -12.93 -0.85
CA LEU A 278 10.63 -12.11 -0.36
C LEU A 278 10.16 -11.14 -1.44
N TRP A 279 11.09 -10.46 -2.11
CA TRP A 279 10.77 -9.63 -3.28
C TRP A 279 10.03 -10.42 -4.36
N ALA A 280 10.53 -11.61 -4.70
CA ALA A 280 9.94 -12.44 -5.75
C ALA A 280 8.52 -12.90 -5.40
N LEU A 281 8.21 -13.17 -4.13
CA LEU A 281 6.87 -13.59 -3.69
C LEU A 281 5.89 -12.43 -3.56
N THR A 282 6.34 -11.29 -3.04
CA THR A 282 5.48 -10.20 -2.57
C THR A 282 5.29 -9.10 -3.60
N VAL A 283 6.31 -8.84 -4.41
CA VAL A 283 6.29 -7.77 -5.43
C VAL A 283 6.04 -8.39 -6.80
N ARG A 284 6.89 -9.32 -7.23
CA ARG A 284 6.79 -9.89 -8.58
C ARG A 284 5.57 -10.79 -8.75
N SER A 285 5.15 -11.49 -7.70
CA SER A 285 4.03 -12.43 -7.74
C SER A 285 2.89 -12.05 -6.79
N GLY A 286 2.99 -10.94 -6.07
CA GLY A 286 2.03 -10.52 -5.06
C GLY A 286 1.41 -9.16 -5.32
N TYR A 287 0.58 -8.72 -4.38
CA TYR A 287 -0.05 -7.40 -4.39
C TYR A 287 -0.15 -6.86 -2.96
N ALA A 288 0.11 -5.56 -2.77
CA ALA A 288 0.07 -4.90 -1.45
C ALA A 288 0.97 -5.57 -0.38
N GLY A 289 2.07 -6.21 -0.79
CA GLY A 289 2.96 -6.96 0.11
C GLY A 289 2.43 -8.32 0.55
N VAL A 290 1.29 -8.76 0.01
CA VAL A 290 0.73 -10.09 0.25
C VAL A 290 1.25 -11.05 -0.82
N ALA A 291 1.89 -12.14 -0.40
CA ALA A 291 2.47 -13.11 -1.33
C ALA A 291 1.39 -13.78 -2.20
N LEU A 292 1.65 -13.88 -3.51
CA LEU A 292 0.78 -14.58 -4.48
C LEU A 292 -0.63 -13.96 -4.67
N LEU A 293 -0.90 -12.80 -4.06
CA LEU A 293 -2.18 -12.12 -4.22
C LEU A 293 -2.25 -11.41 -5.58
N ARG A 294 -3.34 -11.61 -6.31
CA ARG A 294 -3.58 -10.91 -7.57
C ARG A 294 -4.04 -9.47 -7.31
N PRO A 295 -3.71 -8.51 -8.21
CA PRO A 295 -4.32 -7.19 -8.18
C PRO A 295 -5.85 -7.29 -8.14
N ALA A 296 -6.49 -6.42 -7.35
CA ALA A 296 -7.93 -6.45 -7.08
C ALA A 296 -8.49 -7.75 -6.45
N GLY A 297 -7.63 -8.65 -5.96
CA GLY A 297 -8.06 -9.87 -5.25
C GLY A 297 -8.74 -9.60 -3.90
N VAL A 298 -8.48 -8.41 -3.32
CA VAL A 298 -9.18 -7.89 -2.15
C VAL A 298 -9.56 -6.42 -2.37
N PRO A 299 -10.59 -5.91 -1.68
CA PRO A 299 -10.94 -4.50 -1.76
C PRO A 299 -9.77 -3.60 -1.31
N PRO A 300 -9.56 -2.41 -1.90
CA PRO A 300 -8.44 -1.52 -1.56
C PRO A 300 -8.31 -1.19 -0.07
N ARG A 301 -9.43 -1.00 0.65
CA ARG A 301 -9.43 -0.80 2.11
C ARG A 301 -8.75 -1.93 2.89
N VAL A 302 -8.95 -3.17 2.44
CA VAL A 302 -8.35 -4.37 3.06
C VAL A 302 -6.89 -4.47 2.62
N ALA A 303 -6.60 -4.15 1.35
CA ALA A 303 -5.23 -4.10 0.85
C ALA A 303 -4.35 -3.14 1.66
N TRP A 304 -4.85 -1.95 2.03
CA TRP A 304 -4.14 -1.01 2.90
C TRP A 304 -3.81 -1.62 4.27
N PHE A 305 -4.78 -2.23 4.94
CA PHE A 305 -4.54 -2.86 6.23
C PHE A 305 -3.56 -4.03 6.14
N LEU A 306 -3.73 -4.90 5.13
CA LEU A 306 -2.81 -6.01 4.88
C LEU A 306 -1.40 -5.48 4.60
N HIS A 307 -1.29 -4.42 3.81
CA HIS A 307 -0.01 -3.79 3.48
C HIS A 307 0.70 -3.26 4.72
N LEU A 308 0.00 -2.58 5.64
CA LEU A 308 0.57 -2.16 6.92
C LEU A 308 1.20 -3.35 7.67
N VAL A 309 0.43 -4.43 7.81
CA VAL A 309 0.86 -5.61 8.59
C VAL A 309 2.02 -6.35 7.92
N THR A 310 1.92 -6.61 6.61
CA THR A 310 2.96 -7.35 5.88
C THR A 310 4.24 -6.54 5.77
N THR A 311 4.16 -5.24 5.48
CA THR A 311 5.36 -4.40 5.41
C THR A 311 5.99 -4.14 6.77
N GLY A 312 5.20 -4.00 7.84
CA GLY A 312 5.74 -3.92 9.20
C GLY A 312 6.50 -5.18 9.58
N ALA A 313 5.98 -6.36 9.19
CA ALA A 313 6.71 -7.61 9.34
C ALA A 313 8.00 -7.65 8.50
N LEU A 314 7.97 -7.21 7.24
CA LEU A 314 9.17 -7.12 6.41
C LEU A 314 10.21 -6.14 6.96
N ALA A 315 9.78 -4.98 7.47
CA ALA A 315 10.66 -3.98 8.08
C ALA A 315 11.31 -4.52 9.37
N THR A 316 10.55 -5.25 10.18
CA THR A 316 11.05 -5.93 11.39
C THR A 316 12.10 -6.99 11.01
N LEU A 317 11.82 -7.78 9.97
CA LEU A 317 12.74 -8.79 9.45
C LEU A 317 14.02 -8.14 8.90
N ALA A 318 13.88 -7.07 8.11
CA ALA A 318 14.99 -6.29 7.57
C ALA A 318 15.88 -5.73 8.69
N GLY A 319 15.26 -5.13 9.71
CA GLY A 319 15.90 -4.67 10.93
C GLY A 319 16.70 -5.75 11.64
N ALA A 320 16.15 -6.95 11.75
CA ALA A 320 16.84 -8.04 12.43
C ALA A 320 18.05 -8.61 11.65
N LEU A 321 18.15 -8.38 10.33
CA LEU A 321 19.24 -8.96 9.52
C LEU A 321 20.62 -8.38 9.83
N GLY A 322 20.72 -7.10 10.22
CA GLY A 322 22.00 -6.50 10.61
C GLY A 322 22.64 -7.23 11.79
N GLY A 323 21.87 -7.50 12.86
CA GLY A 323 22.34 -8.22 14.03
C GLY A 323 22.69 -9.71 13.77
N VAL A 324 22.11 -10.31 12.73
CA VAL A 324 22.49 -11.65 12.27
C VAL A 324 23.87 -11.63 11.61
N LEU A 325 24.17 -10.61 10.80
CA LEU A 325 25.41 -10.52 10.04
C LEU A 325 26.58 -9.95 10.85
N ASP A 326 26.33 -9.18 11.91
CA ASP A 326 27.36 -8.74 12.87
C ASP A 326 28.07 -9.96 13.50
N ARG A 327 27.31 -11.00 13.86
CA ARG A 327 27.85 -12.21 14.50
C ARG A 327 27.17 -13.46 13.92
N PRO A 328 27.55 -13.93 12.73
CA PRO A 328 26.82 -14.98 12.02
C PRO A 328 26.97 -16.38 12.65
N ALA A 329 28.06 -16.61 13.40
CA ALA A 329 28.33 -17.89 14.05
C ALA A 329 27.60 -18.09 15.39
N ARG A 330 27.15 -17.01 16.04
CA ARG A 330 26.55 -17.10 17.38
C ARG A 330 25.13 -17.64 17.32
N ALA A 331 24.68 -18.23 18.42
CA ALA A 331 23.27 -18.45 18.65
C ALA A 331 22.58 -17.09 18.91
N LEU A 332 21.40 -16.89 18.33
CA LEU A 332 20.61 -15.69 18.60
C LEU A 332 20.06 -15.71 20.02
N GLU A 333 19.98 -14.53 20.62
CA GLU A 333 19.26 -14.35 21.87
C GLU A 333 17.76 -14.66 21.66
N PRO A 334 17.03 -15.12 22.70
CA PRO A 334 15.62 -15.48 22.56
C PRO A 334 14.74 -14.37 21.95
N ALA A 335 15.05 -13.11 22.24
CA ALA A 335 14.33 -11.96 21.70
C ALA A 335 14.61 -11.78 20.19
N GLU A 336 15.86 -11.85 19.75
CA GLU A 336 16.24 -11.75 18.34
C GLU A 336 15.65 -12.91 17.51
N LEU A 337 15.70 -14.12 18.07
CA LEU A 337 15.06 -15.31 17.50
C LEU A 337 13.55 -15.08 17.33
N ALA A 338 12.88 -14.59 18.36
CA ALA A 338 11.45 -14.32 18.34
C ALA A 338 11.08 -13.22 17.34
N LEU A 339 11.88 -12.16 17.22
CA LEU A 339 11.67 -11.09 16.23
C LEU A 339 11.82 -11.62 14.80
N LEU A 340 12.91 -12.32 14.50
CA LEU A 340 13.18 -12.81 13.13
C LEU A 340 12.14 -13.85 12.69
N VAL A 341 11.89 -14.87 13.53
CA VAL A 341 10.92 -15.93 13.23
C VAL A 341 9.50 -15.41 13.27
N GLY A 342 9.18 -14.54 14.24
CA GLY A 342 7.87 -13.92 14.39
C GLY A 342 7.51 -13.02 13.20
N ALA A 343 8.43 -12.17 12.75
CA ALA A 343 8.25 -11.33 11.58
C ALA A 343 8.02 -12.18 10.31
N PHE A 344 8.86 -13.20 10.08
CA PHE A 344 8.69 -14.13 8.97
C PHE A 344 7.33 -14.86 9.04
N ALA A 345 6.93 -15.28 10.23
CA ALA A 345 5.66 -15.96 10.47
C ALA A 345 4.45 -15.05 10.22
N VAL A 346 4.46 -13.82 10.75
CA VAL A 346 3.38 -12.83 10.52
C VAL A 346 3.20 -12.60 9.03
N HIS A 347 4.28 -12.34 8.29
CA HIS A 347 4.22 -12.14 6.85
C HIS A 347 3.60 -13.35 6.12
N GLY A 348 4.15 -14.54 6.37
CA GLY A 348 3.74 -15.77 5.68
C GLY A 348 2.33 -16.23 6.03
N LEU A 349 1.95 -16.18 7.31
CA LEU A 349 0.64 -16.62 7.80
C LEU A 349 -0.48 -15.63 7.46
N VAL A 350 -0.21 -14.32 7.48
CA VAL A 350 -1.18 -13.32 6.98
C VAL A 350 -1.44 -13.57 5.48
N SER A 351 -0.38 -13.80 4.70
CA SER A 351 -0.53 -14.12 3.28
C SER A 351 -1.34 -15.41 3.06
N ALA A 352 -1.02 -16.48 3.79
CA ALA A 352 -1.78 -17.72 3.75
C ALA A 352 -3.25 -17.55 4.17
N GLY A 353 -3.50 -16.77 5.23
CA GLY A 353 -4.83 -16.49 5.76
C GLY A 353 -5.73 -15.76 4.75
N VAL A 354 -5.17 -14.81 4.00
CA VAL A 354 -5.89 -14.14 2.91
C VAL A 354 -6.34 -15.16 1.86
N HIS A 355 -5.45 -16.04 1.40
CA HIS A 355 -5.81 -17.08 0.43
C HIS A 355 -6.82 -18.09 0.99
N ALA A 356 -6.75 -18.44 2.27
CA ALA A 356 -7.74 -19.29 2.93
C ALA A 356 -9.13 -18.65 2.95
N VAL A 357 -9.22 -17.34 3.25
CA VAL A 357 -10.48 -16.58 3.19
C VAL A 357 -11.03 -16.51 1.76
N LEU A 358 -10.14 -16.36 0.77
CA LEU A 358 -10.48 -16.40 -0.66
C LEU A 358 -10.76 -17.83 -1.18
N ARG A 359 -10.75 -18.84 -0.30
CA ARG A 359 -10.99 -20.26 -0.61
C ARG A 359 -9.95 -20.90 -1.55
N ASP A 360 -8.79 -20.29 -1.72
CA ASP A 360 -7.63 -20.91 -2.37
C ASP A 360 -6.78 -21.66 -1.33
N VAL A 361 -7.29 -22.81 -0.91
CA VAL A 361 -6.66 -23.66 0.13
C VAL A 361 -5.28 -24.14 -0.31
N ARG A 362 -5.08 -24.38 -1.61
CA ARG A 362 -3.79 -24.86 -2.14
C ARG A 362 -2.72 -23.80 -1.94
N THR A 363 -2.98 -22.56 -2.35
CA THR A 363 -2.02 -21.46 -2.16
C THR A 363 -1.82 -21.15 -0.68
N ALA A 364 -2.88 -21.20 0.13
CA ALA A 364 -2.78 -21.04 1.58
C ALA A 364 -1.83 -22.08 2.21
N LEU A 365 -1.93 -23.36 1.85
CA LEU A 365 -1.05 -24.41 2.36
C LEU A 365 0.39 -24.26 1.86
N VAL A 366 0.58 -23.89 0.58
CA VAL A 366 1.91 -23.62 0.01
C VAL A 366 2.63 -22.51 0.79
N LEU A 367 1.90 -21.51 1.27
CA LEU A 367 2.45 -20.41 2.06
C LEU A 367 2.62 -20.78 3.54
N ALA A 368 1.63 -21.40 4.17
CA ALA A 368 1.62 -21.68 5.61
C ALA A 368 2.56 -22.80 6.04
N VAL A 369 2.59 -23.93 5.30
CA VAL A 369 3.33 -25.12 5.72
C VAL A 369 4.83 -24.85 5.88
N PRO A 370 5.53 -24.21 4.92
CA PRO A 370 6.96 -23.93 5.07
C PRO A 370 7.25 -22.97 6.23
N VAL A 371 6.35 -22.02 6.51
CA VAL A 371 6.48 -21.05 7.60
C VAL A 371 6.37 -21.73 8.95
N VAL A 372 5.35 -22.58 9.14
CA VAL A 372 5.17 -23.36 10.37
C VAL A 372 6.33 -24.33 10.57
N ALA A 373 6.80 -24.97 9.50
CA ALA A 373 7.96 -25.87 9.56
C ALA A 373 9.24 -25.13 9.97
N ALA A 374 9.52 -23.95 9.39
CA ALA A 374 10.66 -23.13 9.79
C ALA A 374 10.59 -22.68 11.25
N GLY A 375 9.41 -22.24 11.71
CA GLY A 375 9.19 -21.87 13.11
C GLY A 375 9.39 -23.06 14.06
N ALA A 376 8.92 -24.25 13.67
CA ALA A 376 9.14 -25.47 14.44
C ALA A 376 10.63 -25.85 14.51
N VAL A 377 11.36 -25.76 13.40
CA VAL A 377 12.82 -25.99 13.39
C VAL A 377 13.54 -25.01 14.31
N ALA A 378 13.19 -23.72 14.25
CA ALA A 378 13.78 -22.70 15.12
C ALA A 378 13.48 -22.97 16.61
N ALA A 379 12.24 -23.32 16.95
CA ALA A 379 11.83 -23.62 18.31
C ALA A 379 12.49 -24.91 18.86
N LEU A 380 12.59 -25.95 18.04
CA LEU A 380 13.18 -27.25 18.44
C LEU A 380 14.69 -27.18 18.58
N ALA A 381 15.35 -26.39 17.73
CA ALA A 381 16.79 -26.22 17.83
C ALA A 381 17.20 -25.29 18.98
N GLY A 382 16.33 -24.36 19.39
CA GLY A 382 16.61 -23.42 20.46
C GLY A 382 17.93 -22.67 20.22
N GLY A 383 18.76 -22.55 21.26
CA GLY A 383 20.07 -21.89 21.18
C GLY A 383 21.17 -22.69 20.47
N SER A 384 20.87 -23.84 19.83
CA SER A 384 21.90 -24.63 19.14
C SER A 384 22.11 -24.25 17.67
N VAL A 385 21.20 -23.45 17.10
CA VAL A 385 21.31 -22.98 15.71
C VAL A 385 21.99 -21.63 15.68
N SER A 386 23.02 -21.50 14.84
CA SER A 386 23.67 -20.23 14.59
C SER A 386 22.73 -19.28 13.83
N ALA A 387 22.98 -17.97 13.96
CA ALA A 387 22.23 -16.94 13.24
C ALA A 387 22.26 -17.20 11.71
N ALA A 388 23.42 -17.57 11.17
CA ALA A 388 23.56 -17.99 9.78
C ALA A 388 22.68 -19.21 9.43
N GLY A 389 22.66 -20.21 10.30
CA GLY A 389 21.84 -21.41 10.12
C GLY A 389 20.35 -21.09 10.10
N LEU A 390 19.89 -20.20 10.99
CA LEU A 390 18.49 -19.79 11.03
C LEU A 390 18.08 -19.05 9.76
N VAL A 391 18.91 -18.13 9.25
CA VAL A 391 18.62 -17.44 7.98
C VAL A 391 18.45 -18.44 6.84
N TRP A 392 19.27 -19.50 6.78
CA TRP A 392 19.09 -20.56 5.79
C TRP A 392 17.82 -21.38 5.98
N VAL A 393 17.36 -21.59 7.23
CA VAL A 393 16.05 -22.22 7.50
C VAL A 393 14.92 -21.36 6.92
N LEU A 394 14.95 -20.04 7.14
CA LEU A 394 13.94 -19.12 6.61
C LEU A 394 14.00 -19.03 5.08
N SER A 395 15.20 -18.91 4.51
CA SER A 395 15.42 -18.91 3.05
C SER A 395 14.95 -20.22 2.41
N GLY A 396 15.22 -21.36 3.04
CA GLY A 396 14.76 -22.68 2.58
C GLY A 396 13.24 -22.77 2.55
N ALA A 397 12.55 -22.33 3.61
CA ALA A 397 11.09 -22.27 3.64
C ALA A 397 10.53 -21.40 2.51
N LEU A 398 11.17 -20.28 2.25
CA LEU A 398 10.75 -19.36 1.20
C LEU A 398 10.98 -19.92 -0.23
N LEU A 399 12.08 -20.64 -0.45
CA LEU A 399 12.32 -21.35 -1.71
C LEU A 399 11.28 -22.45 -1.96
N VAL A 400 10.81 -23.11 -0.90
CA VAL A 400 9.69 -24.07 -0.99
C VAL A 400 8.39 -23.35 -1.39
N GLN A 401 8.09 -22.20 -0.81
CA GLN A 401 6.92 -21.38 -1.19
C GLN A 401 6.97 -20.98 -2.67
N LEU A 402 8.12 -20.47 -3.16
CA LEU A 402 8.33 -20.09 -4.56
C LEU A 402 8.17 -21.28 -5.50
N SER A 403 8.73 -22.44 -5.14
CA SER A 403 8.61 -23.68 -5.91
C SER A 403 7.18 -24.20 -5.97
N GLY A 404 6.42 -24.06 -4.87
CA GLY A 404 5.01 -24.39 -4.82
C GLY A 404 4.14 -23.47 -5.69
N ALA A 405 4.45 -22.16 -5.68
CA ALA A 405 3.76 -21.14 -6.45
C ALA A 405 3.85 -21.39 -7.97
N GLY A 406 5.04 -21.71 -8.47
CA GLY A 406 5.26 -22.03 -9.89
C GLY A 406 4.47 -23.25 -10.38
N ARG A 407 4.11 -24.18 -9.48
CA ARG A 407 3.27 -25.35 -9.80
C ARG A 407 1.77 -25.07 -9.69
N ALA A 408 1.37 -24.01 -9.00
CA ALA A 408 -0.03 -23.61 -8.85
C ALA A 408 -0.54 -22.78 -10.04
N HIS A 409 0.33 -22.04 -10.71
CA HIS A 409 0.00 -21.19 -11.86
C HIS A 409 0.08 -21.89 -13.23
N ARG A 410 0.39 -23.19 -13.31
CA ARG A 410 0.26 -23.92 -14.57
C ARG A 410 -1.23 -24.13 -14.86
N PRO A 411 -1.78 -23.53 -15.94
CA PRO A 411 -3.11 -23.92 -16.39
C PRO A 411 -3.06 -25.42 -16.69
N ALA A 412 -4.12 -26.14 -16.31
CA ALA A 412 -4.31 -27.52 -16.72
C ALA A 412 -4.48 -27.55 -18.24
N SER A 413 -3.37 -27.65 -18.97
CA SER A 413 -3.37 -28.01 -20.38
C SER A 413 -3.73 -29.49 -20.45
N GLY A 414 -5.02 -29.78 -20.61
CA GLY A 414 -5.53 -31.15 -20.68
C GLY A 414 -7.04 -31.18 -20.67
N ASP A 415 -7.66 -30.58 -21.69
CA ASP A 415 -8.89 -31.04 -22.35
C ASP A 415 -9.52 -29.90 -23.15
N ALA A 416 -9.13 -29.76 -24.42
CA ALA A 416 -9.97 -29.23 -25.49
C ALA A 416 -9.31 -29.47 -26.86
N ALA A 417 -9.81 -30.51 -27.52
CA ALA A 417 -10.08 -30.58 -28.96
C ALA A 417 -8.90 -30.45 -29.93
N SER A 418 -8.35 -31.61 -30.30
CA SER A 418 -8.19 -31.97 -31.70
C SER A 418 -9.55 -31.86 -32.41
N GLY A 419 -9.84 -30.70 -32.98
CA GLY A 419 -11.02 -30.44 -33.80
C GLY A 419 -10.59 -29.63 -35.01
N THR A 420 -10.17 -30.34 -36.05
CA THR A 420 -9.83 -29.77 -37.36
C THR A 420 -11.11 -29.26 -38.02
N GLU A 421 -11.49 -28.01 -37.78
CA GLU A 421 -12.59 -27.37 -38.52
C GLU A 421 -11.99 -26.54 -39.66
N ARG A 422 -12.19 -27.04 -40.87
CA ARG A 422 -11.87 -26.36 -42.13
C ARG A 422 -12.82 -25.19 -42.32
N ASP A 423 -12.24 -24.03 -42.55
CA ASP A 423 -12.88 -22.80 -43.03
C ASP A 423 -13.48 -23.00 -44.44
N PRO A 424 -14.80 -22.85 -44.67
CA PRO A 424 -15.36 -22.66 -45.99
C PRO A 424 -15.57 -21.16 -46.23
N GLY A 425 -14.72 -20.58 -47.10
CA GLY A 425 -14.78 -19.16 -47.48
C GLY A 425 -16.13 -18.75 -48.10
N PRO A 426 -16.49 -17.46 -48.03
CA PRO A 426 -17.81 -16.99 -48.43
C PRO A 426 -17.92 -16.74 -49.94
N GLY A 427 -18.98 -17.32 -50.53
CA GLY A 427 -19.87 -16.64 -51.46
C GLY A 427 -19.35 -16.31 -52.86
N ALA A 428 -19.49 -17.27 -53.78
CA ALA A 428 -19.61 -16.98 -55.21
C ALA A 428 -21.09 -16.71 -55.54
N GLU A 429 -21.37 -15.56 -56.17
CA GLU A 429 -22.50 -15.44 -57.09
C GLU A 429 -21.98 -15.21 -58.52
N PRO A 430 -22.63 -15.78 -59.56
CA PRO A 430 -22.07 -15.84 -60.91
C PRO A 430 -22.76 -14.89 -61.90
N GLY A 431 -21.96 -14.35 -62.83
CA GLY A 431 -22.41 -14.08 -64.20
C GLY A 431 -22.14 -12.68 -64.74
N ALA A 432 -21.19 -12.60 -65.68
CA ALA A 432 -21.36 -12.04 -67.04
C ALA A 432 -20.03 -11.47 -67.61
N THR A 433 -19.28 -12.35 -68.27
CA THR A 433 -18.61 -12.16 -69.58
C THR A 433 -18.38 -10.74 -70.13
N ALA A 434 -17.13 -10.41 -70.47
CA ALA A 434 -16.64 -10.34 -71.86
C ALA A 434 -15.20 -9.77 -72.00
N ALA A 435 -14.40 -10.43 -72.86
CA ALA A 435 -13.26 -9.96 -73.68
C ALA A 435 -12.09 -9.21 -72.99
N GLY A 436 -10.81 -9.59 -73.09
CA GLY A 436 -10.11 -10.29 -74.17
C GLY A 436 -9.38 -9.30 -75.08
N THR A 437 -8.05 -9.15 -74.89
CA THR A 437 -7.00 -8.69 -75.85
C THR A 437 -7.24 -7.35 -76.58
N ASP A 438 -6.32 -6.39 -76.68
CA ASP A 438 -5.04 -6.48 -77.40
C ASP A 438 -4.30 -5.11 -77.35
N ALA A 439 -2.99 -5.15 -77.61
CA ALA A 439 -2.07 -4.16 -78.23
C ALA A 439 -2.16 -2.62 -78.02
N GLY A 440 -0.97 -2.02 -77.95
CA GLY A 440 -0.66 -0.68 -78.49
C GLY A 440 -0.16 0.30 -77.43
N ASP A 441 1.15 0.49 -77.23
CA ASP A 441 2.05 1.38 -77.98
C ASP A 441 1.89 2.84 -77.56
N ASP A 442 2.97 3.43 -77.03
CA ASP A 442 3.43 4.80 -77.33
C ASP A 442 4.66 5.18 -76.48
N ALA A 443 5.79 5.21 -77.21
CA ALA A 443 6.97 6.10 -77.13
C ALA A 443 7.82 6.22 -75.85
#